data_AF-A0A3M0XMM9-F1
#
_entry.id   AF-A0A3M0XMM9-F1
#
_cell.length_a   1.000
_cell.length_b   1.000
_cell.length_c   1.000
_cell.angle_alpha   90.00
_cell.angle_beta   90.00
_cell.angle_gamma   90.00
#
_symmetry.space_group_name_H-M   'P 1'
#
loop_
_entity.id
_entity.type
_entity.pdbx_description
1 polymer ?
#
loop_
_entity_poly.entity_id
_entity_poly.type
_entity_poly.pdbx_seq_one_letter_code
_entity_poly.pdbx_strand_id
1 'polypeptide(L)'
;MKALTYELHLLEPVLATQLGGGDPNSAVGFEFIPGSMIRGAVIGRYAQQHPVDAADTAFRRLFLDGNVRFLNAYPQAYGQRTLPVPSSWHKEKDEGEMATIYDFAVEVQNGGLQWRKVEKPFCHVWAGEDGSCKVELTRPKQHINIHTSREDRQKVTKGESTVFRYE
;
A
#
# COMPACT_ATOMS: atom_id res chain seq x y z
N MET A 1 6.17 -10.34 21.85
CA MET A 1 6.69 -9.51 20.75
C MET A 1 6.63 -8.05 21.19
N LYS A 2 7.70 -7.27 21.07
CA LYS A 2 7.67 -5.81 21.32
C LYS A 2 7.51 -5.11 19.97
N ALA A 3 6.54 -4.22 19.85
CA ALA A 3 6.29 -3.46 18.63
C ALA A 3 6.26 -1.96 18.95
N LEU A 4 6.93 -1.16 18.12
CA LEU A 4 6.78 0.29 18.12
C LEU A 4 5.72 0.66 17.09
N THR A 5 4.57 1.14 17.56
CA THR A 5 3.49 1.62 16.70
C THR A 5 3.58 3.13 16.55
N TYR A 6 3.33 3.64 15.35
CA TYR A 6 3.31 5.05 15.04
C TYR A 6 2.32 5.32 13.91
N GLU A 7 1.90 6.58 13.79
CA GLU A 7 1.12 7.07 12.67
C GLU A 7 2.03 7.84 11.72
N LEU A 8 1.80 7.68 10.43
CA LEU A 8 2.52 8.40 9.38
C LEU A 8 1.53 9.31 8.65
N HIS A 9 1.68 10.60 8.87
CA HIS A 9 0.85 11.64 8.26
C HIS A 9 1.54 12.16 7.01
N LEU A 10 0.90 11.98 5.85
CA LEU A 10 1.38 12.49 4.58
C LEU A 10 1.09 13.99 4.48
N LEU A 11 2.14 14.80 4.28
CA LEU A 11 2.00 16.24 4.02
C LEU A 11 1.64 16.54 2.56
N GLU A 12 1.96 15.62 1.66
CA GLU A 12 1.71 15.66 0.23
C GLU A 12 1.54 14.23 -0.33
N PRO A 13 0.98 14.04 -1.53
CA PRO A 13 0.90 12.72 -2.16
C PRO A 13 2.27 12.06 -2.28
N VAL A 14 2.37 10.78 -1.89
CA VAL A 14 3.62 10.01 -1.93
C VAL A 14 3.58 8.97 -3.05
N LEU A 15 4.63 8.94 -3.86
CA LEU A 15 4.86 7.89 -4.84
C LEU A 15 5.60 6.72 -4.20
N ALA A 16 4.86 5.73 -3.72
CA ALA A 16 5.41 4.47 -3.21
C ALA A 16 5.64 3.47 -4.36
N THR A 17 6.57 3.76 -5.26
CA THR A 17 6.75 3.04 -6.54
C THR A 17 6.82 1.52 -6.41
N GLN A 18 5.97 0.83 -7.18
CA GLN A 18 6.08 -0.60 -7.42
C GLN A 18 7.12 -0.88 -8.52
N LEU A 19 8.08 -1.78 -8.25
CA LEU A 19 9.02 -2.24 -9.26
C LEU A 19 8.30 -3.17 -10.25
N GLY A 20 8.44 -2.93 -11.56
CA GLY A 20 7.97 -3.84 -12.62
C GLY A 20 6.71 -3.42 -13.38
N GLY A 21 6.26 -2.16 -13.29
CA GLY A 21 5.24 -1.61 -14.19
C GLY A 21 5.83 -1.47 -15.59
N GLY A 22 5.44 -2.36 -16.52
CA GLY A 22 6.13 -2.59 -17.80
C GLY A 22 6.27 -1.41 -18.79
N ASP A 23 5.82 -0.21 -18.45
CA ASP A 23 6.12 1.02 -19.20
C ASP A 23 7.19 1.83 -18.44
N PRO A 24 8.41 2.01 -19.01
CA PRO A 24 9.48 2.80 -18.39
C PRO A 24 9.09 4.23 -18.02
N ASN A 25 8.05 4.79 -18.66
CA ASN A 25 7.56 6.13 -18.44
C ASN A 25 6.30 6.18 -17.56
N SER A 26 5.85 5.04 -17.04
CA SER A 26 4.70 4.96 -16.13
C SER A 26 5.11 4.31 -14.81
N ALA A 27 4.82 4.98 -13.70
CA ALA A 27 4.98 4.39 -12.38
C ALA A 27 3.61 4.30 -11.69
N VAL A 28 3.30 3.13 -11.14
CA VAL A 28 2.15 2.92 -10.27
C VAL A 28 2.69 2.67 -8.86
N GLY A 29 2.22 3.45 -7.90
CA GLY A 29 2.54 3.29 -6.49
C GLY A 29 1.74 2.15 -5.84
N PHE A 30 2.29 1.58 -4.78
CA PHE A 30 1.51 0.78 -3.85
C PHE A 30 0.43 1.64 -3.17
N GLU A 31 -0.73 1.05 -2.90
CA GLU A 31 -1.80 1.67 -2.09
C GLU A 31 -1.47 1.70 -0.57
N PHE A 32 -0.22 1.42 -0.20
CA PHE A 32 0.31 1.47 1.15
C PHE A 32 1.81 1.81 1.08
N ILE A 33 2.45 2.16 2.21
CA ILE A 33 3.89 2.40 2.23
C ILE A 33 4.61 1.11 2.64
N PRO A 34 5.48 0.54 1.77
CA PRO A 34 6.23 -0.66 2.11
C PRO A 34 7.15 -0.46 3.32
N GLY A 35 7.26 -1.50 4.15
CA GLY A 35 8.19 -1.51 5.28
C GLY A 35 9.65 -1.27 4.87
N SER A 36 10.04 -1.70 3.66
CA SER A 36 11.35 -1.43 3.09
C SER A 36 11.61 0.06 2.83
N MET A 37 10.60 0.83 2.41
CA MET A 37 10.72 2.28 2.22
C MET A 37 10.87 2.99 3.56
N ILE A 38 10.09 2.59 4.55
CA ILE A 38 10.19 3.09 5.92
C ILE A 38 11.58 2.81 6.48
N ARG A 39 12.08 1.59 6.31
CA ARG A 39 13.46 1.21 6.68
C ARG A 39 14.48 2.14 6.01
N GLY A 40 14.35 2.36 4.70
CA GLY A 40 15.23 3.25 3.95
C GLY A 40 15.22 4.69 4.48
N ALA A 41 14.04 5.23 4.79
CA ALA A 41 13.89 6.56 5.37
C ALA A 41 14.57 6.67 6.75
N VAL A 42 14.42 5.65 7.61
CA VAL A 42 15.07 5.61 8.92
C VAL A 42 16.58 5.48 8.79
N ILE A 43 17.09 4.63 7.90
CA ILE A 43 18.53 4.52 7.60
C ILE A 43 19.08 5.87 7.11
N GLY A 44 18.37 6.54 6.21
CA GLY A 44 18.77 7.85 5.70
C GLY A 44 18.93 8.90 6.81
N ARG A 45 18.01 8.90 7.79
CA ARG A 45 18.13 9.76 8.97
C ARG A 45 19.25 9.33 9.91
N TYR A 46 19.43 8.03 10.13
CA TYR A 46 20.52 7.49 10.94
C TYR A 46 21.89 7.88 10.39
N ALA A 47 22.05 7.83 9.06
CA ALA A 47 23.28 8.16 8.35
C ALA A 47 23.72 9.62 8.48
N GLN A 48 22.80 10.54 8.79
CA GLN A 48 23.13 11.94 9.02
C GLN A 48 23.87 12.17 10.36
N GLN A 49 23.75 11.22 11.29
CA GLN A 49 24.28 11.34 12.65
C GLN A 49 25.35 10.29 12.98
N HIS A 50 25.44 9.23 12.17
CA HIS A 50 26.33 8.10 12.41
C HIS A 50 26.94 7.61 11.09
N PRO A 51 28.19 7.12 11.09
CA PRO A 51 28.75 6.43 9.93
C PRO A 51 27.91 5.17 9.64
N VAL A 52 27.63 4.95 8.36
CA VAL A 52 26.93 3.75 7.90
C VAL A 52 27.97 2.75 7.41
N ASP A 53 28.05 1.61 8.08
CA ASP A 53 28.88 0.49 7.67
C ASP A 53 28.08 -0.81 7.77
N ALA A 54 28.03 -1.55 6.66
CA ALA A 54 27.36 -2.84 6.61
C ALA A 54 28.10 -3.94 7.39
N ALA A 55 29.35 -3.71 7.80
CA ALA A 55 30.11 -4.55 8.71
C ALA A 55 29.88 -4.19 10.19
N ASP A 56 29.37 -3.00 10.50
CA ASP A 56 29.10 -2.59 11.88
C ASP A 56 27.97 -3.45 12.49
N THR A 57 28.24 -3.98 13.69
CA THR A 57 27.33 -4.95 14.33
C THR A 57 26.02 -4.28 14.75
N ALA A 58 26.07 -3.02 15.20
CA ALA A 58 24.86 -2.31 15.62
C ALA A 58 23.98 -1.96 14.41
N PHE A 59 24.58 -1.44 13.33
CA PHE A 59 23.88 -1.14 12.08
C PHE A 59 23.22 -2.38 11.48
N ARG A 60 23.97 -3.49 11.41
CA ARG A 60 23.43 -4.78 10.92
C ARG A 60 22.25 -5.25 11.73
N ARG A 61 22.35 -5.21 13.06
CA ARG A 61 21.28 -5.60 13.99
C ARG A 61 20.02 -4.75 13.83
N LEU A 62 20.18 -3.45 13.59
CA LEU A 62 19.06 -2.54 13.46
C LEU A 62 18.37 -2.63 12.10
N PHE A 63 19.09 -2.97 11.02
CA PHE A 63 18.58 -2.76 9.67
C PHE A 63 18.72 -3.94 8.70
N LEU A 64 19.71 -4.83 8.87
CA LEU A 64 20.13 -5.76 7.82
C LEU A 64 19.94 -7.25 8.15
N ASP A 65 20.00 -7.66 9.42
CA ASP A 65 19.99 -9.08 9.80
C ASP A 65 18.60 -9.65 10.16
N GLY A 66 17.56 -8.80 10.12
CA GLY A 66 16.18 -9.20 10.38
C GLY A 66 15.78 -9.26 11.86
N ASN A 67 16.66 -8.88 12.79
CA ASN A 67 16.31 -8.71 14.21
C ASN A 67 15.25 -7.63 14.43
N VAL A 68 15.28 -6.57 13.60
CA VAL A 68 14.23 -5.55 13.52
C VAL A 68 13.47 -5.72 12.21
N ARG A 69 12.14 -5.83 12.32
CA ARG A 69 11.25 -5.98 11.16
C ARG A 69 10.46 -4.70 10.95
N PHE A 70 10.68 -4.07 9.80
CA PHE A 70 9.90 -2.93 9.35
C PHE A 70 8.67 -3.44 8.63
N LEU A 71 7.49 -3.17 9.19
CA LEU A 71 6.20 -3.59 8.62
C LEU A 71 5.65 -2.50 7.71
N ASN A 72 4.73 -2.88 6.83
CA ASN A 72 4.03 -1.95 5.95
C ASN A 72 3.19 -0.97 6.77
N ALA A 73 3.16 0.29 6.35
CA ALA A 73 2.20 1.26 6.86
C ALA A 73 0.95 1.21 5.99
N TYR A 74 -0.09 0.57 6.52
CA TYR A 74 -1.41 0.53 5.91
C TYR A 74 -2.22 1.79 6.23
N PRO A 75 -3.18 2.17 5.38
CA PRO A 75 -4.06 3.29 5.64
C PRO A 75 -4.80 3.16 6.97
N GLN A 76 -5.09 4.31 7.57
CA GLN A 76 -5.94 4.41 8.75
C GLN A 76 -7.38 4.75 8.31
N ALA A 77 -8.35 4.09 8.91
CA ALA A 77 -9.77 4.43 8.80
C ALA A 77 -10.35 4.48 10.21
N TYR A 78 -11.12 5.53 10.54
CA TYR A 78 -11.77 5.70 11.85
C TYR A 78 -10.81 5.63 13.05
N GLY A 79 -9.60 6.17 12.87
CA GLY A 79 -8.58 6.12 13.92
C GLY A 79 -7.91 4.74 14.08
N GLN A 80 -8.31 3.73 13.30
CA GLN A 80 -7.80 2.37 13.38
C GLN A 80 -6.98 2.01 12.13
N ARG A 81 -5.93 1.22 12.32
CA ARG A 81 -5.16 0.64 11.22
C ARG A 81 -6.04 -0.33 10.43
N THR A 82 -6.11 -0.16 9.12
CA THR A 82 -6.73 -1.13 8.22
C THR A 82 -5.75 -2.23 7.81
N LEU A 83 -6.26 -3.36 7.33
CA LEU A 83 -5.47 -4.51 6.88
C LEU A 83 -5.83 -4.85 5.43
N PRO A 84 -4.93 -5.50 4.67
CA PRO A 84 -5.28 -5.99 3.34
C PRO A 84 -6.53 -6.87 3.37
N VAL A 85 -7.44 -6.67 2.42
CA VAL A 85 -8.59 -7.55 2.24
C VAL A 85 -8.10 -8.95 1.92
N PRO A 86 -8.53 -9.99 2.65
CA PRO A 86 -8.20 -11.37 2.31
C PRO A 86 -8.69 -11.73 0.91
N SER A 87 -7.83 -12.35 0.11
CA SER A 87 -8.16 -12.79 -1.25
C SER A 87 -9.29 -13.83 -1.32
N SER A 88 -9.61 -14.46 -0.18
CA SER A 88 -10.71 -15.41 -0.01
C SER A 88 -12.07 -14.76 0.23
N TRP A 89 -12.12 -13.44 0.41
CA TRP A 89 -13.38 -12.74 0.66
C TRP A 89 -14.16 -12.50 -0.62
N HIS A 90 -15.40 -12.98 -0.60
CA HIS A 90 -16.34 -12.88 -1.71
C HIS A 90 -17.66 -12.28 -1.24
N LYS A 91 -18.36 -11.65 -2.18
CA LYS A 91 -19.74 -11.21 -2.03
C LYS A 91 -20.55 -11.64 -3.24
N GLU A 92 -21.86 -11.72 -3.09
CA GLU A 92 -22.73 -11.99 -4.23
C GLU A 92 -22.63 -10.84 -5.24
N LYS A 93 -22.67 -11.16 -6.54
CA LYS A 93 -22.40 -10.19 -7.61
C LYS A 93 -23.43 -9.06 -7.65
N ASP A 94 -24.69 -9.42 -7.48
CA ASP A 94 -25.84 -8.52 -7.62
C ASP A 94 -26.25 -7.85 -6.31
N GLU A 95 -25.62 -8.25 -5.20
CA GLU A 95 -25.81 -7.60 -3.91
C GLU A 95 -25.02 -6.27 -3.87
N GLY A 96 -25.66 -5.23 -3.31
CA GLY A 96 -25.18 -3.85 -3.33
C GLY A 96 -23.95 -3.58 -2.45
N GLU A 97 -23.80 -2.34 -1.97
CA GLU A 97 -22.66 -1.99 -1.10
C GLU A 97 -22.77 -2.60 0.30
N MET A 98 -23.98 -2.87 0.78
CA MET A 98 -24.23 -3.51 2.08
C MET A 98 -24.27 -5.04 2.01
N ALA A 99 -23.61 -5.61 0.99
CA ALA A 99 -23.58 -7.04 0.76
C ALA A 99 -22.89 -7.81 1.89
N THR A 100 -23.38 -9.01 2.16
CA THR A 100 -22.72 -9.90 3.12
C THR A 100 -21.41 -10.42 2.52
N ILE A 101 -20.32 -10.35 3.29
CA ILE A 101 -19.02 -10.87 2.87
C ILE A 101 -18.83 -12.27 3.45
N TYR A 102 -18.46 -13.20 2.58
CA TYR A 102 -18.18 -14.60 2.91
C TYR A 102 -16.69 -14.88 2.75
N ASP A 103 -16.11 -15.59 3.71
CA ASP A 103 -14.71 -16.02 3.64
C ASP A 103 -14.59 -17.45 3.12
N PHE A 104 -14.20 -17.59 1.86
CA PHE A 104 -14.08 -18.90 1.20
C PHE A 104 -12.89 -19.73 1.71
N ALA A 105 -11.99 -19.15 2.52
CA ALA A 105 -10.98 -19.92 3.21
C ALA A 105 -11.55 -20.67 4.44
N VAL A 106 -12.69 -20.20 4.97
CA VAL A 106 -13.40 -20.83 6.08
C VAL A 106 -14.48 -21.77 5.56
N GLU A 107 -15.36 -21.26 4.70
CA GLU A 107 -16.46 -22.03 4.13
C GLU A 107 -16.77 -21.59 2.70
N VAL A 108 -16.65 -22.54 1.77
CA VAL A 108 -17.01 -22.30 0.38
C VAL A 108 -18.53 -22.38 0.23
N GLN A 109 -19.13 -21.28 -0.22
CA GLN A 109 -20.55 -21.22 -0.46
C GLN A 109 -20.91 -21.94 -1.77
N ASN A 110 -21.52 -23.12 -1.65
CA ASN A 110 -21.96 -23.93 -2.79
C ASN A 110 -23.42 -23.61 -3.12
N GLY A 111 -23.71 -23.16 -4.34
CA GLY A 111 -25.06 -22.82 -4.78
C GLY A 111 -25.10 -22.25 -6.20
N GLY A 112 -26.30 -21.96 -6.71
CA GLY A 112 -26.51 -21.37 -8.05
C GLY A 112 -26.20 -19.86 -8.15
N LEU A 113 -25.65 -19.27 -7.09
CA LEU A 113 -25.32 -17.84 -7.02
C LEU A 113 -23.98 -17.55 -7.72
N GLN A 114 -23.85 -16.34 -8.26
CA GLN A 114 -22.59 -15.84 -8.81
C GLN A 114 -21.84 -15.01 -7.78
N TRP A 115 -20.63 -15.46 -7.45
CA TRP A 115 -19.74 -14.80 -6.49
C TRP A 115 -18.70 -13.92 -7.17
N ARG A 116 -18.33 -12.82 -6.54
CA ARG A 116 -17.18 -11.99 -6.92
C ARG A 116 -16.30 -11.66 -5.73
N LYS A 117 -15.02 -11.44 -5.98
CA LYS A 117 -14.08 -10.97 -4.95
C LYS A 117 -14.44 -9.58 -4.48
N VAL A 118 -14.11 -9.30 -3.23
CA VAL A 118 -14.15 -7.94 -2.69
C VAL A 118 -13.05 -7.10 -3.36
N GLU A 119 -13.44 -5.98 -3.98
CA GLU A 119 -12.56 -5.19 -4.88
C GLU A 119 -11.69 -4.16 -4.15
N LYS A 120 -12.13 -3.67 -2.98
CA LYS A 120 -11.36 -2.68 -2.22
C LYS A 120 -10.14 -3.36 -1.58
N PRO A 121 -8.98 -2.70 -1.52
CA PRO A 121 -7.72 -3.31 -1.10
C PRO A 121 -7.58 -3.49 0.41
N PHE A 122 -8.26 -2.66 1.22
CA PHE A 122 -8.13 -2.69 2.68
C PHE A 122 -9.48 -2.82 3.39
N CYS A 123 -9.43 -3.46 4.56
CA CYS A 123 -10.55 -3.65 5.45
C CYS A 123 -10.22 -3.24 6.89
N HIS A 124 -11.25 -2.83 7.61
CA HIS A 124 -11.28 -2.77 9.06
C HIS A 124 -12.42 -3.67 9.54
N VAL A 125 -12.15 -4.50 10.55
CA VAL A 125 -13.09 -5.49 11.08
C VAL A 125 -13.30 -5.23 12.55
N TRP A 126 -14.56 -5.25 13.00
CA TRP A 126 -14.92 -5.10 14.41
C TRP A 126 -16.16 -5.94 14.75
N ALA A 127 -16.37 -6.18 16.05
CA ALA A 127 -17.58 -6.83 16.54
C ALA A 127 -18.71 -5.79 16.65
N GLY A 128 -19.85 -6.07 16.03
CA GLY A 128 -21.08 -5.31 16.20
C GLY A 128 -21.74 -5.59 17.56
N GLU A 129 -22.64 -4.71 17.97
CA GLU A 129 -23.41 -4.86 19.22
C GLU A 129 -24.30 -6.12 19.23
N ASP A 130 -24.69 -6.57 18.03
CA ASP A 130 -25.46 -7.79 17.77
C ASP A 130 -24.60 -9.07 17.78
N GLY A 131 -23.30 -8.96 18.08
CA GLY A 131 -22.35 -10.07 18.03
C GLY A 131 -21.93 -10.47 16.61
N SER A 132 -22.46 -9.79 15.58
CA SER A 132 -22.04 -10.02 14.20
C SER A 132 -20.68 -9.38 13.93
N CYS A 133 -19.95 -9.95 12.97
CA CYS A 133 -18.72 -9.34 12.46
C CYS A 133 -19.09 -8.23 11.47
N LYS A 134 -18.69 -7.00 11.75
CA LYS A 134 -18.86 -5.87 10.84
C LYS A 134 -17.53 -5.57 10.16
N VAL A 135 -17.63 -5.12 8.91
CA VAL A 135 -16.48 -4.86 8.07
C VAL A 135 -16.68 -3.56 7.34
N GLU A 136 -15.60 -2.81 7.23
CA GLU A 136 -15.56 -1.62 6.41
C GLU A 136 -14.40 -1.70 5.44
N LEU A 137 -14.69 -1.40 4.18
CA LEU A 137 -13.76 -1.51 3.08
C LEU A 137 -13.31 -0.13 2.62
N THR A 138 -12.00 0.06 2.50
CA THR A 138 -11.39 1.35 2.14
C THR A 138 -10.33 1.22 1.07
N ARG A 139 -10.11 2.33 0.37
CA ARG A 139 -9.03 2.54 -0.62
C ARG A 139 -8.44 3.94 -0.35
N PRO A 140 -7.11 4.11 -0.33
CA PRO A 140 -6.52 5.44 -0.26
C PRO A 140 -6.88 6.27 -1.51
N LYS A 141 -6.86 7.59 -1.38
CA LYS A 141 -7.01 8.47 -2.54
C LYS A 141 -5.75 8.37 -3.41
N GLN A 142 -5.92 8.06 -4.69
CA GLN A 142 -4.84 8.04 -5.68
C GLN A 142 -4.74 9.38 -6.39
N HIS A 143 -3.54 9.73 -6.86
CA HIS A 143 -3.29 10.98 -7.56
C HIS A 143 -2.44 10.73 -8.80
N ILE A 144 -2.96 11.09 -9.97
CA ILE A 144 -2.22 10.94 -11.22
C ILE A 144 -1.49 12.25 -11.52
N ASN A 145 -0.17 12.18 -11.62
CA ASN A 145 0.68 13.27 -12.05
C ASN A 145 1.28 12.98 -13.42
N ILE A 146 1.26 13.98 -14.30
CA ILE A 146 1.85 13.90 -15.64
C ILE A 146 2.98 14.92 -15.72
N HIS A 147 4.16 14.46 -16.09
CA HIS A 147 5.33 15.31 -16.32
C HIS A 147 5.75 15.21 -17.79
N THR A 148 6.00 16.35 -18.43
CA THR A 148 6.54 16.36 -19.81
C THR A 148 7.94 16.94 -19.78
N SER A 149 8.93 16.11 -20.10
CA SER A 149 10.30 16.54 -20.37
C SER A 149 10.43 16.93 -21.84
N ARG A 150 11.06 18.08 -22.12
CA ARG A 150 11.37 18.58 -23.46
C ARG A 150 12.75 19.23 -23.44
N GLU A 151 13.56 19.00 -24.46
CA GLU A 151 14.84 19.70 -24.62
C GLU A 151 14.66 21.18 -25.00
N ASP A 152 13.73 21.49 -25.92
CA ASP A 152 13.35 22.85 -26.30
C ASP A 152 11.85 23.07 -26.10
N ARG A 153 11.47 24.12 -25.35
CA ARG A 153 10.05 24.45 -25.10
C ARG A 153 9.36 25.07 -26.31
N GLN A 154 10.12 25.65 -27.24
CA GLN A 154 9.58 26.42 -28.38
C GLN A 154 9.52 25.63 -29.69
N LYS A 155 10.18 24.46 -29.77
CA LYS A 155 10.17 23.59 -30.96
C LYS A 155 9.58 22.23 -30.62
N VAL A 156 8.64 21.78 -31.45
CA VAL A 156 8.12 20.40 -31.39
C VAL A 156 8.92 19.56 -32.35
N THR A 157 10.03 19.01 -31.89
CA THR A 157 10.83 18.05 -32.66
C THR A 157 10.40 16.63 -32.32
N LYS A 158 10.17 15.80 -33.33
CA LYS A 158 9.77 14.40 -33.16
C LYS A 158 10.93 13.61 -32.53
N GLY A 159 10.75 13.11 -31.32
CA GLY A 159 11.76 12.33 -30.57
C GLY A 159 12.43 13.05 -29.41
N GLU A 160 12.22 14.37 -29.24
CA GLU A 160 12.87 15.21 -28.19
C GLU A 160 11.95 15.53 -27.00
N SER A 161 10.81 14.83 -26.90
CA SER A 161 9.88 15.00 -25.78
C SER A 161 9.47 13.65 -25.21
N THR A 162 9.51 13.54 -23.89
CA THR A 162 9.12 12.34 -23.13
C THR A 162 8.04 12.72 -22.13
N VAL A 163 6.94 11.97 -22.15
CA VAL A 163 5.84 12.14 -21.19
C VAL A 163 5.97 11.03 -20.16
N PHE A 164 6.02 11.41 -18.89
CA PHE A 164 6.01 10.52 -17.74
C PHE A 164 4.67 10.63 -17.03
N ARG A 165 4.15 9.48 -16.57
CA ARG A 165 2.93 9.37 -15.79
C ARG A 165 3.23 8.67 -14.47
N TYR A 166 2.76 9.23 -13.37
CA TYR A 166 2.90 8.68 -12.04
C TYR A 166 1.50 8.57 -11.43
N GLU A 167 1.17 7.44 -10.82
CA GLU A 167 -0.11 7.17 -10.16
C GLU A 167 0.08 6.69 -8.72
#